data_AF-A0A081DAR0-F1
#
_entry.id   AF-A0A081DAR0-F1
#
_cell.length_a   1.000
_cell.length_b   1.000
_cell.length_c   1.000
_cell.angle_alpha   90.00
_cell.angle_beta   90.00
_cell.angle_gamma   90.00
#
_symmetry.space_group_name_H-M   'P 1'
#
loop_
_entity.id
_entity.type
_entity.pdbx_description
1 polymer ?
#
loop_
_entity_poly.entity_id
_entity_poly.type
_entity_poly.pdbx_seq_one_letter_code
_entity_poly.pdbx_strand_id
1 'polypeptide(L)'
;MTNTMGSKVEDFLTASQEQQIIAAIRKAERTTSGEIRVHLESHCAGDAYVRAQEIFHLLKMDNTKDENGILFYIAVTDRKFALSVIMGYTSM
;
A
#
# COMPACT_ATOMS: atom_id res chain seq x y z
N MET A 1 31.35 1.84 5.99
CA MET A 1 30.41 0.97 5.25
C MET A 1 29.60 0.21 6.28
N THR A 2 28.41 0.68 6.63
CA THR A 2 27.52 -0.04 7.57
C THR A 2 26.18 -0.21 6.89
N ASN A 3 26.02 -1.31 6.16
CA ASN A 3 24.72 -1.75 5.68
C ASN A 3 24.11 -2.61 6.80
N THR A 4 23.45 -1.96 7.74
CA THR A 4 22.85 -2.63 8.91
C THR A 4 21.41 -3.02 8.57
N MET A 5 21.18 -4.33 8.51
CA MET A 5 19.88 -5.01 8.56
C MET A 5 18.85 -4.56 7.51
N GLY A 6 18.94 -5.16 6.32
CA GLY A 6 17.84 -5.20 5.36
C GLY A 6 16.59 -5.74 6.04
N SER A 7 15.54 -4.92 6.03
CA SER A 7 14.25 -5.25 6.58
C SER A 7 13.74 -6.52 5.91
N LYS A 8 13.17 -7.50 6.65
CA LYS A 8 12.49 -8.68 6.06
C LYS A 8 11.45 -8.34 4.97
N VAL A 9 11.05 -7.07 4.90
CA VAL A 9 10.19 -6.48 3.87
C VAL A 9 10.90 -6.34 2.52
N GLU A 10 12.18 -5.95 2.51
CA GLU A 10 12.99 -5.77 1.29
C GLU A 10 13.32 -7.11 0.63
N ASP A 11 13.47 -8.19 1.41
CA ASP A 11 13.73 -9.53 0.89
C ASP A 11 12.46 -10.24 0.35
N PHE A 12 11.27 -9.68 0.56
CA PHE A 12 10.01 -10.33 0.14
C PHE A 12 9.82 -10.31 -1.38
N LEU A 13 10.23 -9.23 -2.03
CA LEU A 13 10.16 -9.06 -3.48
C LEU A 13 11.56 -9.06 -4.05
N THR A 14 11.81 -9.90 -5.05
CA THR A 14 12.99 -9.73 -5.88
C THR A 14 12.89 -8.40 -6.63
N ALA A 15 14.03 -7.81 -7.01
CA ALA A 15 14.06 -6.58 -7.80
C ALA A 15 13.22 -6.69 -9.10
N SER A 16 13.17 -7.88 -9.72
CA SER A 16 12.32 -8.08 -10.90
C SER A 16 10.82 -8.05 -10.57
N GLN A 17 10.40 -8.59 -9.42
CA GLN A 17 9.00 -8.56 -9.00
C GLN A 17 8.57 -7.15 -8.60
N GLU A 18 9.43 -6.41 -7.91
CA GLU A 18 9.19 -5.00 -7.58
C GLU A 18 9.01 -4.16 -8.86
N GLN A 19 9.88 -4.34 -9.86
CA GLN A 19 9.75 -3.67 -11.16
C GLN A 19 8.45 -4.03 -11.88
N GLN A 20 8.01 -5.29 -11.81
CA GLN A 20 6.73 -5.71 -12.38
C GLN A 20 5.54 -5.02 -11.70
N ILE A 21 5.56 -4.90 -10.36
CA ILE A 21 4.53 -4.20 -9.61
C ILE A 21 4.51 -2.71 -9.97
N ILE A 22 5.67 -2.05 -9.98
CA ILE A 22 5.81 -0.63 -10.37
C ILE A 22 5.28 -0.42 -11.79
N ALA A 23 5.64 -1.30 -12.74
CA ALA A 23 5.17 -1.21 -14.12
C ALA A 23 3.64 -1.39 -14.22
N ALA A 24 3.07 -2.31 -13.45
CA ALA A 24 1.63 -2.54 -13.41
C ALA A 24 0.87 -1.33 -12.85
N ILE A 25 1.34 -0.75 -11.74
CA ILE A 25 0.79 0.47 -11.14
C ILE A 25 0.81 1.61 -12.16
N ARG A 26 1.98 1.90 -12.74
CA ARG A 26 2.13 2.95 -13.76
C ARG A 26 1.23 2.74 -14.98
N LYS A 27 0.98 1.48 -15.36
CA LYS A 27 0.06 1.17 -16.46
C LYS A 27 -1.38 1.49 -16.09
N ALA A 28 -1.80 1.15 -14.87
CA ALA A 28 -3.16 1.43 -14.38
C ALA A 28 -3.41 2.94 -14.19
N GLU A 29 -2.46 3.68 -13.62
CA GLU A 29 -2.54 5.13 -13.44
C GLU A 29 -2.45 5.92 -14.75
N ARG A 30 -1.96 5.32 -15.85
CA ARG A 30 -2.05 5.94 -17.18
C ARG A 30 -3.46 5.94 -17.76
N THR A 31 -4.30 5.03 -17.29
CA THR A 31 -5.66 4.80 -17.81
C THR A 31 -6.75 5.28 -16.84
N THR A 32 -6.38 5.64 -15.62
CA THR A 32 -7.29 6.07 -14.56
C THR A 32 -6.70 7.30 -13.86
N SER A 33 -7.55 8.18 -13.30
CA SER A 33 -7.10 9.26 -12.42
C SER A 33 -6.86 8.81 -10.98
N GLY A 34 -6.94 7.50 -10.72
CA GLY A 34 -6.71 6.95 -9.39
C GLY A 34 -5.24 6.94 -9.02
N GLU A 35 -4.95 7.15 -7.73
CA GLU A 35 -3.62 7.00 -7.17
C GLU A 35 -3.50 5.64 -6.51
N ILE A 36 -2.59 4.79 -6.98
CA ILE A 36 -2.40 3.45 -6.45
C ILE A 36 -1.09 3.38 -5.66
N ARG A 37 -1.18 2.96 -4.40
CA ARG A 37 -0.02 2.73 -3.54
C ARG A 37 0.00 1.31 -3.00
N VAL A 38 1.19 0.75 -2.86
CA VAL A 38 1.41 -0.56 -2.25
C VAL A 38 2.32 -0.37 -1.05
N HIS A 39 1.85 -0.78 0.13
CA HIS A 39 2.58 -0.71 1.39
C HIS A 39 2.83 -2.11 1.91
N LEU A 40 4.09 -2.42 2.16
CA LEU A 40 4.51 -3.70 2.72
C LEU A 40 5.07 -3.49 4.13
N GLU A 41 4.59 -4.27 5.08
CA GLU A 41 5.13 -4.36 6.44
C GLU A 41 5.53 -5.81 6.74
N SER A 42 6.47 -5.99 7.66
CA SER A 42 6.91 -7.33 8.07
C SER A 42 5.84 -8.00 8.94
N HIS A 43 5.24 -7.26 9.87
CA HIS A 43 4.23 -7.74 10.81
C HIS A 43 3.14 -6.70 11.03
N CYS A 44 1.93 -7.17 11.30
CA CYS A 44 0.76 -6.40 11.66
C CYS A 44 0.16 -6.96 12.95
N ALA A 45 0.37 -6.25 14.06
CA ALA A 45 -0.32 -6.54 15.31
C ALA A 45 -1.81 -6.21 15.14
N GLY A 46 -2.68 -7.21 15.27
CA GLY A 46 -4.13 -7.03 15.13
C GLY A 46 -4.65 -7.17 13.69
N ASP A 47 -5.66 -6.36 13.36
CA ASP A 47 -6.39 -6.42 12.09
C ASP A 47 -5.66 -5.62 10.99
N ALA A 48 -5.43 -6.27 9.84
CA ALA A 48 -4.77 -5.65 8.70
C ALA A 48 -5.60 -4.54 8.07
N TYR A 49 -6.93 -4.60 8.14
CA TYR A 49 -7.82 -3.55 7.64
C TYR A 49 -7.68 -2.28 8.47
N VAL A 50 -7.73 -2.39 9.80
CA VAL A 50 -7.53 -1.24 10.70
C VAL A 50 -6.17 -0.60 10.45
N ARG A 51 -5.12 -1.42 10.33
CA ARG A 51 -3.78 -0.93 10.02
C ARG A 51 -3.71 -0.26 8.65
N ALA A 52 -4.36 -0.81 7.64
CA ALA A 52 -4.44 -0.21 6.32
C ALA A 52 -5.15 1.15 6.35
N GLN A 53 -6.22 1.31 7.13
CA GLN A 53 -6.90 2.61 7.31
C GLN A 53 -6.00 3.65 8.00
N GLU A 54 -5.25 3.25 9.03
CA GLU A 54 -4.26 4.13 9.68
C GLU A 54 -3.21 4.61 8.68
N ILE A 55 -2.62 3.69 7.90
CA ILE A 55 -1.63 4.02 6.88
C ILE A 55 -2.25 4.91 5.80
N PHE A 56 -3.50 4.65 5.40
CA PHE A 56 -4.21 5.45 4.41
C PHE A 56 -4.32 6.93 4.84
N HIS A 57 -4.71 7.16 6.09
CA HIS A 57 -4.80 8.51 6.66
C HIS A 57 -3.42 9.15 6.89
N LEU A 58 -2.43 8.38 7.36
CA LEU A 58 -1.05 8.86 7.54
C LEU A 58 -0.42 9.29 6.21
N LEU A 59 -0.69 8.57 5.13
CA LEU A 59 -0.24 8.89 3.78
C LEU A 59 -1.05 10.00 3.11
N LYS A 60 -2.04 10.57 3.83
CA LYS A 60 -2.98 11.59 3.36
C LYS A 60 -3.67 11.20 2.05
N MET A 61 -3.95 9.90 1.88
CA MET A 61 -4.61 9.40 0.68
C MET A 61 -6.09 9.79 0.62
N ASP A 62 -6.64 10.23 1.75
CA ASP A 62 -7.94 10.89 1.91
C ASP A 62 -7.97 12.32 1.35
N ASN A 63 -6.82 12.94 1.11
CA ASN A 63 -6.69 14.29 0.56
C ASN A 63 -6.20 14.28 -0.91
N THR A 64 -6.40 13.18 -1.62
CA THR A 64 -6.09 13.11 -3.05
C THR A 64 -7.09 13.97 -3.82
N LYS A 65 -6.60 14.72 -4.81
CA LYS A 65 -7.36 15.75 -5.53
C LYS A 65 -8.65 15.23 -6.17
N ASP A 66 -8.62 13.97 -6.60
CA ASP A 66 -9.71 13.34 -7.34
C ASP A 66 -10.45 12.28 -6.50
N GLU A 67 -10.19 12.21 -5.18
CA GLU A 67 -10.82 11.26 -4.25
C GLU A 67 -10.75 9.77 -4.68
N ASN A 68 -9.74 9.40 -5.49
CA ASN A 68 -9.61 8.06 -6.08
C ASN A 68 -8.33 7.32 -5.63
N GLY A 69 -7.98 7.44 -4.35
CA GLY A 69 -6.84 6.75 -3.74
C GLY A 69 -7.12 5.28 -3.41
N ILE A 70 -6.21 4.39 -3.81
CA ILE A 70 -6.22 2.94 -3.49
C ILE A 70 -4.90 2.55 -2.82
N LEU A 71 -4.98 1.95 -1.64
CA LEU A 71 -3.85 1.41 -0.89
C LEU A 71 -3.96 -0.10 -0.76
N PHE A 72 -2.97 -0.82 -1.29
CA PHE A 72 -2.75 -2.24 -1.04
C PHE A 72 -1.82 -2.38 0.16
N TYR A 73 -2.31 -2.96 1.25
CA TYR A 73 -1.54 -3.22 2.46
C TYR A 73 -1.23 -4.72 2.58
N ILE A 74 0.04 -5.07 2.77
CA ILE A 74 0.50 -6.46 2.91
C ILE A 74 1.40 -6.59 4.14
N ALA A 75 1.01 -7.43 5.09
CA ALA A 75 1.87 -7.88 6.19
C ALA A 75 2.48 -9.24 5.84
N VAL A 76 3.73 -9.22 5.41
CA VAL A 76 4.41 -10.34 4.76
C VAL A 76 4.53 -11.57 5.66
N THR A 77 5.02 -11.39 6.88
CA THR A 77 5.31 -12.52 7.79
C THR A 77 4.02 -13.11 8.35
N ASP A 78 3.03 -12.25 8.60
CA ASP A 78 1.73 -12.65 9.16
C ASP A 78 0.76 -13.12 8.07
N ARG A 79 1.14 -13.02 6.79
CA ARG A 79 0.33 -13.35 5.60
C ARG A 79 -1.05 -12.68 5.62
N LYS A 80 -1.10 -11.43 6.08
CA LYS A 80 -2.32 -10.62 6.09
C LYS A 80 -2.30 -9.64 4.93
N PHE A 81 -3.47 -9.42 4.35
CA PHE A 81 -3.67 -8.49 3.26
C PHE A 81 -4.91 -7.65 3.53
N ALA A 82 -4.84 -6.37 3.22
CA ALA A 82 -5.98 -5.47 3.25
C ALA A 82 -5.92 -4.50 2.07
N LEU A 83 -7.10 -4.11 1.61
CA LEU A 83 -7.29 -3.08 0.60
C LEU A 83 -8.04 -1.93 1.25
N SER A 84 -7.47 -0.73 1.19
CA SER A 84 -8.15 0.50 1.60
C SER A 84 -8.35 1.38 0.39
N VAL A 85 -9.60 1.75 0.14
CA VAL A 85 -10.00 2.75 -0.85
C VAL A 85 -10.57 3.95 -0.12
N ILE A 86 -10.65 5.11 -0.77
CA ILE A 86 -11.36 6.25 -0.18
C ILE A 86 -12.75 5.82 0.28
N MET A 87 -13.02 6.04 1.56
CA MET A 87 -14.39 6.01 2.06
C MET A 87 -15.04 7.32 1.64
N GLY A 88 -15.86 7.28 0.60
CA GLY A 88 -16.83 8.34 0.38
C GLY A 88 -17.72 8.39 1.62
N TYR A 89 -17.60 9.43 2.43
CA TYR A 89 -18.61 9.72 3.45
C TYR A 89 -19.88 10.08 2.68
N THR A 90 -20.71 9.08 2.36
CA THR A 90 -22.13 9.35 2.17
C THR A 90 -22.65 9.77 3.52
N SER A 91 -22.67 11.08 3.76
CA SER A 91 -23.49 11.69 4.78
C SER A 91 -24.92 11.18 4.57
N MET A 92 -25.41 10.33 5.48
CA MET A 92 -26.84 10.12 5.67
C MET A 92 -27.40 11.27 6.51
#